data_AF-A0A8J3VS68-F1
#
_entry.id   AF-A0A8J3VS68-F1
#
_cell.length_a   1.000
_cell.length_b   1.000
_cell.length_c   1.000
_cell.angle_alpha   90.00
_cell.angle_beta   90.00
_cell.angle_gamma   90.00
#
_symmetry.space_group_name_H-M   'P 1'
#
loop_
_entity.id
_entity.type
_entity.pdbx_description
1 polymer ?
#
loop_
_entity_poly.entity_id
_entity_poly.type
_entity_poly.pdbx_seq_one_letter_code
_entity_poly.pdbx_strand_id
1 'polypeptide(L)'
;MTRPPNRPRNIPVGDIPRPGVHVPGRSDTGRQPSPSDSLRSISFRLEPRDYALAHLLHDHRTLTTAHITATLFTSTRTCRNRLAALRALGFIDSFIPVRPGGRLPLHWLPGPLSARYVALATGAKPPTAKALREQQDRLVAATAHLAHTDATNQVFIDLIAAARTTPGARLTRWWPAATIASATGRRVHPDGHGVWRQNNVQVAWFLEMDLGTESLPVLADKLPAYWRLREAGGPDWPVLILLPSPARETHLHQHLAGAGRLGVTVATATHAQAHTDPTGPIWRLVGNGRRRHRLVELPGDLGASGPFHPGPPAAEQDPLYLLGPITGERTRPGRD
;
A
#
# COMPACT_ATOMS: atom_id res chain seq x y z
N MET A 1 34.29 -31.09 69.15
CA MET A 1 34.54 -29.98 68.19
C MET A 1 34.42 -30.60 66.82
N THR A 2 33.45 -30.34 65.94
CA THR A 2 32.93 -29.06 65.44
C THR A 2 31.56 -29.31 64.75
N ARG A 3 30.77 -28.25 64.55
CA ARG A 3 29.32 -28.13 64.19
C ARG A 3 28.67 -29.06 63.13
N PRO A 4 27.31 -29.22 63.17
CA PRO A 4 26.53 -30.17 62.36
C PRO A 4 26.10 -29.63 60.97
N PRO A 5 25.57 -30.49 60.07
CA PRO A 5 25.12 -30.12 58.73
C PRO A 5 23.66 -29.60 58.75
N ASN A 6 23.30 -28.71 57.83
CA ASN A 6 21.89 -28.37 57.61
C ASN A 6 21.49 -28.50 56.13
N ARG A 7 20.42 -29.29 55.92
CA ARG A 7 19.71 -29.54 54.66
C ARG A 7 18.96 -28.28 54.17
N PRO A 8 18.61 -28.22 52.88
CA PRO A 8 17.87 -27.11 52.29
C PRO A 8 16.39 -27.14 52.68
N ARG A 9 15.78 -25.97 52.92
CA ARG A 9 14.33 -25.81 53.08
C ARG A 9 13.73 -25.04 51.90
N ASN A 10 12.57 -25.54 51.51
CA ASN A 10 11.68 -25.14 50.43
C ASN A 10 11.37 -23.63 50.31
N ILE A 11 11.09 -23.27 49.05
CA ILE A 11 10.41 -22.06 48.56
C ILE A 11 9.02 -21.90 49.22
N PRO A 12 8.57 -20.65 49.44
CA PRO A 12 7.18 -20.29 49.21
C PRO A 12 7.03 -19.26 48.09
N VAL A 13 5.99 -19.49 47.30
CA VAL A 13 5.51 -18.71 46.16
C VAL A 13 4.78 -17.45 46.62
N GLY A 14 5.02 -16.34 45.92
CA GLY A 14 4.00 -15.34 45.60
C GLY A 14 4.00 -14.06 46.44
N ASP A 15 4.28 -12.93 45.79
CA ASP A 15 3.68 -11.64 46.14
C ASP A 15 3.45 -10.82 44.86
N ILE A 16 2.17 -10.50 44.61
CA ILE A 16 1.65 -9.66 43.52
C ILE A 16 1.63 -8.21 44.02
N PRO A 17 2.10 -7.20 43.26
CA PRO A 17 2.03 -5.80 43.71
C PRO A 17 0.60 -5.24 43.70
N ARG A 18 0.24 -4.57 44.80
CA ARG A 18 -1.05 -3.89 45.02
C ARG A 18 -1.19 -2.60 44.16
N PRO A 19 -2.42 -2.23 43.76
CA PRO A 19 -2.68 -0.99 43.04
C PRO A 19 -2.69 0.22 44.01
N GLY A 20 -1.96 1.30 43.66
CA GLY A 20 -2.08 2.59 44.36
C GLY A 20 -0.80 3.40 44.63
N VAL A 21 0.38 3.00 44.15
CA VAL A 21 1.60 3.83 44.33
C VAL A 21 1.85 4.68 43.09
N HIS A 22 1.60 5.98 43.22
CA HIS A 22 1.95 6.99 42.22
C HIS A 22 3.45 7.30 42.36
N VAL A 23 4.27 6.81 41.41
CA VAL A 23 5.67 7.23 41.28
C VAL A 23 5.65 8.49 40.40
N PRO A 24 6.18 9.65 40.87
CA PRO A 24 6.18 10.86 40.04
C PRO A 24 7.09 10.64 38.83
N GLY A 25 6.45 10.48 37.66
CA GLY A 25 7.11 10.44 36.38
C GLY A 25 7.80 11.78 36.11
N ARG A 26 9.09 11.70 35.83
CA ARG A 26 9.94 12.80 35.39
C ARG A 26 9.22 13.61 34.31
N SER A 27 8.93 14.88 34.61
CA SER A 27 8.35 15.84 33.69
C SER A 27 9.31 16.03 32.49
N ASP A 28 8.91 15.51 31.33
CA ASP A 28 9.59 15.70 30.06
C ASP A 28 9.34 17.14 29.58
N THR A 29 10.11 18.06 30.15
CA THR A 29 10.14 19.46 29.76
C THR A 29 11.13 19.60 28.60
N GLY A 30 10.59 19.85 27.41
CA GLY A 30 11.29 20.52 26.31
C GLY A 30 12.58 19.87 25.82
N ARG A 31 12.49 18.69 25.18
CA ARG A 31 13.62 18.18 24.39
C ARG A 31 13.82 19.06 23.14
N GLN A 32 14.80 19.95 23.20
CA GLN A 32 15.36 20.61 22.02
C GLN A 32 15.85 19.54 21.02
N PRO A 33 15.59 19.68 19.71
CA PRO A 33 16.05 18.72 18.71
C PRO A 33 17.59 18.70 18.71
N SER A 34 18.17 17.51 18.86
CA SER A 34 19.61 17.35 18.82
C SER A 34 20.13 17.48 17.37
N PRO A 35 21.40 17.85 17.15
CA PRO A 35 22.01 17.96 15.81
C PRO A 35 21.95 16.69 14.93
N SER A 36 21.44 15.58 15.48
CA SER A 36 21.08 14.33 14.81
C SER A 36 19.88 14.43 13.86
N ASP A 37 19.09 15.51 13.92
CA ASP A 37 17.72 15.53 13.39
C ASP A 37 17.58 16.21 12.01
N SER A 38 18.67 16.28 11.22
CA SER A 38 18.63 16.83 9.86
C SER A 38 18.78 15.75 8.80
N LEU A 39 18.15 15.93 7.63
CA LEU A 39 18.35 15.02 6.49
C LEU A 39 19.83 14.94 6.07
N ARG A 40 20.57 16.04 6.20
CA ARG A 40 22.01 16.10 5.89
C ARG A 40 22.84 15.24 6.84
N SER A 41 22.49 15.17 8.13
CA SER A 41 23.25 14.41 9.13
C SER A 41 23.04 12.89 9.07
N ILE A 42 22.02 12.44 8.33
CA ILE A 42 21.76 11.01 8.13
C ILE A 42 21.95 10.54 6.69
N SER A 43 22.23 11.44 5.73
CA SER A 43 22.26 11.11 4.30
C SER A 43 23.25 9.99 3.97
N PHE A 44 24.43 9.97 4.61
CA PHE A 44 25.44 8.92 4.42
C PHE A 44 25.00 7.54 4.93
N ARG A 45 23.88 7.45 5.67
CA ARG A 45 23.29 6.21 6.18
C ARG A 45 22.09 5.75 5.36
N LEU A 46 21.61 6.57 4.42
CA LEU A 46 20.44 6.27 3.59
C LEU A 46 20.86 5.67 2.24
N GLU A 47 19.99 4.83 1.70
CA GLU A 47 20.10 4.16 0.41
C GLU A 47 18.94 4.57 -0.50
N PRO A 48 19.07 4.46 -1.84
CA PRO A 48 17.96 4.70 -2.80
C PRO A 48 16.65 4.01 -2.41
N ARG A 49 16.75 2.83 -1.81
CA ARG A 49 15.62 2.05 -1.28
C ARG A 49 14.86 2.74 -0.16
N ASP A 50 15.53 3.46 0.74
CA ASP A 50 14.84 4.12 1.84
C ASP A 50 14.09 5.35 1.32
N TYR A 51 14.62 6.03 0.32
CA TYR A 51 13.91 7.10 -0.37
C TYR A 51 12.68 6.57 -1.11
N ALA A 52 12.79 5.42 -1.79
CA ALA A 52 11.62 4.74 -2.38
C ALA A 52 10.59 4.39 -1.30
N LEU A 53 11.03 3.86 -0.14
CA LEU A 53 10.14 3.61 1.01
C LEU A 53 9.47 4.89 1.50
N ALA A 54 10.18 6.02 1.54
CA ALA A 54 9.63 7.30 1.97
C ALA A 54 8.48 7.76 1.05
N HIS A 55 8.64 7.64 -0.27
CA HIS A 55 7.56 7.93 -1.23
C HIS A 55 6.37 6.97 -1.06
N LEU A 56 6.62 5.66 -0.97
CA LEU A 56 5.57 4.67 -0.75
C LEU A 56 4.77 4.94 0.53
N LEU A 57 5.43 5.28 1.63
CA LEU A 57 4.76 5.62 2.89
C LEU A 57 4.05 6.99 2.83
N HIS A 58 4.56 7.95 2.05
CA HIS A 58 3.88 9.21 1.83
C HIS A 58 2.55 9.01 1.09
N ASP A 59 2.57 8.25 -0.01
CA ASP A 59 1.41 8.04 -0.86
C ASP A 59 0.38 7.11 -0.20
N HIS A 60 0.83 5.98 0.36
CA HIS A 60 -0.05 4.93 0.89
C HIS A 60 -0.29 5.01 2.39
N ARG A 61 0.34 5.98 3.08
CA ARG A 61 0.26 6.29 4.51
C ARG A 61 0.80 5.21 5.45
N THR A 62 0.43 3.95 5.24
CA THR A 62 0.82 2.82 6.07
C THR A 62 1.13 1.59 5.23
N LEU A 63 2.22 0.89 5.57
CA LEU A 63 2.55 -0.42 5.00
C LEU A 63 2.99 -1.38 6.10
N THR A 64 2.67 -2.67 5.96
CA THR A 64 3.15 -3.69 6.90
C THR A 64 4.60 -4.07 6.60
N THR A 65 5.25 -4.76 7.54
CA THR A 65 6.59 -5.34 7.29
C THR A 65 6.58 -6.31 6.10
N ALA A 66 5.49 -7.06 5.90
CA ALA A 66 5.35 -7.98 4.77
C ALA A 66 5.26 -7.23 3.44
N HIS A 67 4.44 -6.17 3.39
CA HIS A 67 4.34 -5.27 2.23
C HIS A 67 5.69 -4.69 1.82
N ILE A 68 6.43 -4.13 2.79
CA ILE A 68 7.75 -3.54 2.53
C ILE A 68 8.76 -4.60 2.11
N THR A 69 8.71 -5.79 2.71
CA THR A 69 9.59 -6.89 2.32
C THR A 69 9.35 -7.28 0.87
N ALA A 70 8.10 -7.53 0.49
CA ALA A 70 7.73 -7.94 -0.86
C ALA A 70 8.06 -6.90 -1.94
N THR A 71 8.07 -5.61 -1.59
CA THR A 71 8.33 -4.51 -2.54
C THR A 71 9.80 -4.11 -2.63
N LEU A 72 10.54 -4.11 -1.52
CA LEU A 72 11.88 -3.52 -1.44
C LEU A 72 13.00 -4.49 -1.03
N PHE A 73 12.68 -5.70 -0.56
CA PHE A 73 13.68 -6.64 -0.05
C PHE A 73 13.51 -8.05 -0.66
N THR A 74 14.54 -8.87 -0.48
CA THR A 74 14.54 -10.32 -0.77
C THR A 74 14.52 -11.16 0.49
N SER A 75 14.70 -10.54 1.67
CA SER A 75 14.73 -11.23 2.97
C SER A 75 14.00 -10.41 4.03
N THR A 76 13.06 -11.06 4.73
CA THR A 76 12.31 -10.48 5.85
C THR A 76 13.23 -10.04 7.00
N ARG A 77 14.31 -10.79 7.27
CA ARG A 77 15.27 -10.44 8.33
C ARG A 77 16.01 -9.14 8.00
N THR A 78 16.53 -9.03 6.77
CA THR A 78 17.19 -7.81 6.29
C THR A 78 16.25 -6.61 6.32
N CYS A 79 14.99 -6.82 5.88
CA CYS A 79 13.96 -5.80 5.94
C CYS A 79 13.72 -5.29 7.37
N ARG A 80 13.47 -6.19 8.33
CA ARG A 80 13.25 -5.82 9.74
C ARG A 80 14.43 -5.08 10.34
N ASN A 81 15.65 -5.54 10.09
CA ASN A 81 16.87 -4.87 10.56
C ASN A 81 16.98 -3.44 9.98
N ARG A 82 16.70 -3.27 8.68
CA ARG A 82 16.74 -1.96 8.03
C ARG A 82 15.65 -1.03 8.59
N LEU A 83 14.42 -1.53 8.76
CA LEU A 83 13.32 -0.73 9.31
C LEU A 83 13.58 -0.30 10.76
N ALA A 84 14.18 -1.17 11.58
CA ALA A 84 14.62 -0.80 12.93
C ALA A 84 15.67 0.31 12.92
N ALA A 85 16.66 0.23 12.01
CA ALA A 85 17.68 1.27 11.84
C ALA A 85 17.07 2.60 11.38
N LEU A 86 16.19 2.58 10.37
CA LEU A 86 15.51 3.78 9.88
C LEU A 86 14.62 4.43 10.95
N ARG A 87 13.95 3.62 11.78
CA ARG A 87 13.17 4.12 12.92
C ARG A 87 14.05 4.79 13.96
N ALA A 88 15.19 4.19 14.31
CA ALA A 88 16.15 4.78 15.25
C ALA A 88 16.72 6.12 14.74
N LEU A 89 16.79 6.32 13.43
CA LEU A 89 17.16 7.59 12.81
C LEU A 89 16.02 8.63 12.77
N GLY A 90 14.79 8.27 13.18
CA GLY A 90 13.60 9.13 13.00
C GLY A 90 13.16 9.28 11.54
N PHE A 91 13.66 8.40 10.65
CA PHE A 91 13.32 8.43 9.24
C PHE A 91 11.91 7.90 8.99
N ILE A 92 11.55 6.80 9.64
CA ILE A 92 10.19 6.23 9.65
C ILE A 92 9.71 6.07 11.09
N ASP A 93 8.42 5.81 11.27
CA ASP A 93 7.87 5.38 12.55
C ASP A 93 6.95 4.16 12.36
N SER A 94 6.39 3.65 13.45
CA SER A 94 5.49 2.51 13.41
C SER A 94 4.49 2.51 14.56
N PHE A 95 3.36 1.85 14.35
CA PHE A 95 2.38 1.56 15.38
C PHE A 95 1.83 0.15 15.20
N ILE A 96 1.24 -0.39 16.27
CA ILE A 96 0.53 -1.66 16.24
C ILE A 96 -0.95 -1.34 16.43
N PRO A 97 -1.79 -1.50 15.39
CA PRO A 97 -3.22 -1.29 15.54
C PRO A 97 -3.83 -2.32 16.48
N VAL A 98 -4.73 -1.87 17.35
CA VAL A 98 -5.47 -2.72 18.30
C VAL A 98 -6.95 -2.68 17.90
N ARG A 99 -7.59 -3.85 17.78
CA ARG A 99 -9.01 -3.98 17.50
C ARG A 99 -9.67 -4.95 18.49
N PRO A 100 -11.00 -4.88 18.67
CA PRO A 100 -11.73 -5.96 19.31
C PRO A 100 -11.40 -7.29 18.60
N GLY A 101 -10.86 -8.26 19.33
CA GLY A 101 -10.45 -9.57 18.78
C GLY A 101 -8.96 -9.72 18.46
N GLY A 102 -8.12 -8.69 18.59
CA GLY A 102 -6.67 -8.87 18.52
C GLY A 102 -5.84 -7.66 18.10
N ARG A 103 -4.52 -7.87 18.03
CA ARG A 103 -3.57 -6.92 17.46
C ARG A 103 -3.35 -7.24 15.99
N LEU A 104 -3.33 -6.21 15.15
CA LEU A 104 -2.91 -6.34 13.75
C LEU A 104 -1.37 -6.41 13.65
N PRO A 105 -0.83 -6.79 12.48
CA PRO A 105 0.60 -6.67 12.20
C PRO A 105 1.11 -5.24 12.45
N LEU A 106 2.42 -5.11 12.70
CA LEU A 106 3.08 -3.81 12.81
C LEU A 106 2.97 -3.03 11.48
N HIS A 107 2.45 -1.81 11.55
CA HIS A 107 2.38 -0.87 10.42
C HIS A 107 3.47 0.19 10.55
N TRP A 108 4.14 0.45 9.44
CA TRP A 108 5.13 1.51 9.28
C TRP A 108 4.49 2.71 8.62
N LEU A 109 4.94 3.90 9.01
CA LEU A 109 4.41 5.18 8.55
C LEU A 109 5.54 6.23 8.43
N PRO A 110 5.30 7.37 7.76
CA PRO A 110 6.30 8.42 7.65
C PRO A 110 6.75 8.94 9.02
N GLY A 111 8.06 9.02 9.20
CA GLY A 111 8.70 9.73 10.31
C GLY A 111 9.00 11.18 9.94
N PRO A 112 9.47 12.02 10.88
CA PRO A 112 9.76 13.43 10.63
C PRO A 112 10.71 13.66 9.45
N LEU A 113 11.75 12.83 9.29
CA LEU A 113 12.73 13.02 8.23
C LEU A 113 12.22 12.56 6.87
N SER A 114 11.55 11.41 6.75
CA SER A 114 10.96 10.99 5.46
C SER A 114 9.85 11.94 5.00
N ALA A 115 8.99 12.40 5.91
CA ALA A 115 7.95 13.38 5.58
C ALA A 115 8.55 14.70 5.08
N ARG A 116 9.63 15.17 5.72
CA ARG A 116 10.38 16.35 5.25
C ARG A 116 11.03 16.09 3.89
N TYR A 117 11.64 14.93 3.70
CA TYR A 117 12.32 14.58 2.45
C TYR A 117 11.34 14.60 1.28
N VAL A 118 10.21 13.90 1.38
CA VAL A 118 9.24 13.83 0.27
C VAL A 118 8.65 15.21 -0.02
N ALA A 119 8.31 16.00 1.01
CA ALA A 119 7.81 17.35 0.80
C ALA A 119 8.81 18.22 0.02
N LEU A 120 10.09 18.21 0.40
CA LEU A 120 11.11 18.98 -0.30
C LEU A 120 11.36 18.45 -1.72
N ALA A 121 11.36 17.13 -1.91
CA ALA A 121 11.56 16.50 -3.22
C ALA A 121 10.42 16.84 -4.20
N THR A 122 9.21 17.08 -3.71
CA THR A 122 8.04 17.47 -4.52
C THR A 122 7.78 18.98 -4.54
N GLY A 123 8.69 19.79 -3.99
CA GLY A 123 8.54 21.25 -3.93
C GLY A 123 7.48 21.75 -2.94
N ALA A 124 6.95 20.88 -2.09
CA ALA A 124 6.02 21.22 -1.03
C ALA A 124 6.71 21.68 0.27
N LYS A 125 5.97 22.42 1.09
CA LYS A 125 6.43 22.80 2.43
C LYS A 125 6.43 21.59 3.37
N PRO A 126 7.55 21.28 4.07
CA PRO A 126 7.56 20.21 5.06
C PRO A 126 6.50 20.41 6.16
N PRO A 127 5.84 19.33 6.62
CA PRO A 127 4.87 19.43 7.70
C PRO A 127 5.57 19.82 9.01
N THR A 128 4.84 20.51 9.89
CA THR A 128 5.31 20.75 11.26
C THR A 128 5.26 19.43 12.05
N ALA A 129 6.05 19.34 13.13
CA ALA A 129 6.01 18.17 14.01
C ALA A 129 4.60 17.88 14.56
N LYS A 130 3.82 18.94 14.87
CA LYS A 130 2.43 18.84 15.30
C LYS A 130 1.53 18.25 14.20
N ALA A 131 1.59 18.82 13.00
CA ALA A 131 0.76 18.37 11.87
C ALA A 131 1.07 16.91 11.49
N LEU A 132 2.34 16.51 11.55
CA LEU A 132 2.74 15.13 11.33
C LEU A 132 2.13 14.22 12.40
N ARG A 133 2.30 14.53 13.70
CA ARG A 133 1.72 13.72 14.79
C ARG A 133 0.21 13.56 14.66
N GLU A 134 -0.52 14.64 14.38
CA GLU A 134 -1.96 14.56 14.14
C GLU A 134 -2.33 13.67 12.95
N GLN A 135 -1.51 13.65 11.89
CA GLN A 135 -1.70 12.71 10.77
C GLN A 135 -1.48 11.26 11.21
N GLN A 136 -0.47 11.00 12.04
CA GLN A 136 -0.18 9.67 12.58
C GLN A 136 -1.31 9.21 13.52
N ASP A 137 -1.78 10.08 14.41
CA ASP A 137 -2.88 9.79 15.35
C ASP A 137 -4.20 9.51 14.62
N ARG A 138 -4.48 10.21 13.51
CA ARG A 138 -5.64 9.90 12.66
C ARG A 138 -5.57 8.49 12.07
N LEU A 139 -4.39 7.98 11.73
CA LEU A 139 -4.24 6.60 11.22
C LEU A 139 -4.51 5.59 12.33
N VAL A 140 -4.04 5.87 13.56
CA VAL A 140 -4.33 5.04 14.74
C VAL A 140 -5.83 5.04 15.04
N ALA A 141 -6.49 6.21 15.00
CA ALA A 141 -7.93 6.33 15.22
C ALA A 141 -8.76 5.65 14.12
N ALA A 142 -8.33 5.72 12.86
CA ALA A 142 -8.98 5.10 11.72
C ALA A 142 -8.65 3.60 11.56
N THR A 143 -8.30 2.91 12.66
CA THR A 143 -7.86 1.52 12.63
C THR A 143 -8.87 0.62 11.92
N ALA A 144 -10.18 0.87 11.98
CA ALA A 144 -11.20 0.06 11.29
C ALA A 144 -11.02 0.02 9.76
N HIS A 145 -10.53 1.11 9.15
CA HIS A 145 -10.32 1.21 7.70
C HIS A 145 -9.01 0.55 7.24
N LEU A 146 -8.07 0.26 8.15
CA LEU A 146 -6.78 -0.32 7.78
C LEU A 146 -6.89 -1.67 7.07
N ALA A 147 -7.94 -2.46 7.35
CA ALA A 147 -8.07 -3.76 6.67
C ALA A 147 -8.38 -3.58 5.18
N HIS A 148 -9.20 -2.58 4.85
CA HIS A 148 -9.51 -2.24 3.46
C HIS A 148 -8.30 -1.59 2.78
N THR A 149 -7.60 -0.67 3.46
CA THR A 149 -6.35 -0.10 2.95
C THR A 149 -5.28 -1.16 2.71
N ASP A 150 -5.08 -2.10 3.65
CA ASP A 150 -4.10 -3.17 3.53
C ASP A 150 -4.45 -4.11 2.37
N ALA A 151 -5.72 -4.53 2.27
CA ALA A 151 -6.19 -5.37 1.15
C ALA A 151 -5.99 -4.67 -0.20
N THR A 152 -6.31 -3.38 -0.28
CA THR A 152 -6.11 -2.56 -1.48
C THR A 152 -4.63 -2.48 -1.85
N ASN A 153 -3.75 -2.17 -0.88
CA ASN A 153 -2.31 -2.09 -1.12
C ASN A 153 -1.72 -3.45 -1.53
N GLN A 154 -2.22 -4.54 -0.96
CA GLN A 154 -1.73 -5.90 -1.23
C GLN A 154 -1.80 -6.25 -2.74
N VAL A 155 -2.82 -5.79 -3.46
CA VAL A 155 -2.96 -5.99 -4.91
C VAL A 155 -1.76 -5.45 -5.69
N PHE A 156 -1.36 -4.22 -5.39
CA PHE A 156 -0.24 -3.57 -6.06
C PHE A 156 1.10 -4.16 -5.62
N ILE A 157 1.20 -4.58 -4.36
CA ILE A 157 2.37 -5.28 -3.83
C ILE A 157 2.57 -6.62 -4.53
N ASP A 158 1.49 -7.37 -4.75
CA ASP A 158 1.53 -8.64 -5.46
C ASP A 158 1.90 -8.44 -6.93
N LEU A 159 1.44 -7.36 -7.57
CA LEU A 159 1.89 -6.98 -8.91
C LEU A 159 3.39 -6.62 -8.96
N ILE A 160 3.89 -5.85 -7.98
CA ILE A 160 5.33 -5.54 -7.86
C ILE A 160 6.14 -6.82 -7.66
N ALA A 161 5.66 -7.74 -6.82
CA ALA A 161 6.31 -9.02 -6.60
C ALA A 161 6.33 -9.87 -7.87
N ALA A 162 5.20 -9.98 -8.59
CA ALA A 162 5.07 -10.70 -9.85
C ALA A 162 5.98 -10.11 -10.96
N ALA A 163 6.16 -8.79 -10.98
CA ALA A 163 7.05 -8.13 -11.94
C ALA A 163 8.52 -8.59 -11.81
N ARG A 164 8.96 -9.00 -10.61
CA ARG A 164 10.34 -9.46 -10.39
C ARG A 164 10.65 -10.79 -11.08
N THR A 165 9.64 -11.63 -11.29
CA THR A 165 9.79 -12.95 -11.91
C THR A 165 9.23 -13.00 -13.33
N THR A 166 8.66 -11.90 -13.81
CA THR A 166 8.03 -11.80 -15.13
C THR A 166 8.85 -10.85 -16.01
N PRO A 167 9.60 -11.35 -17.01
CA PRO A 167 10.35 -10.50 -17.92
C PRO A 167 9.47 -9.46 -18.62
N GLY A 168 10.00 -8.25 -18.79
CA GLY A 168 9.31 -7.15 -19.45
C GLY A 168 8.11 -6.58 -18.69
N ALA A 169 7.79 -7.09 -17.49
CA ALA A 169 6.68 -6.62 -16.68
C ALA A 169 7.10 -5.54 -15.66
N ARG A 170 6.25 -4.52 -15.48
CA ARG A 170 6.44 -3.46 -14.50
C ARG A 170 5.12 -2.80 -14.14
N LEU A 171 4.91 -2.55 -12.86
CA LEU A 171 3.88 -1.61 -12.40
C LEU A 171 4.44 -0.20 -12.56
N THR A 172 3.99 0.53 -13.57
CA THR A 172 4.52 1.84 -13.97
C THR A 172 3.80 3.02 -13.35
N ARG A 173 2.66 2.78 -12.71
CA ARG A 173 1.95 3.74 -11.86
C ARG A 173 1.23 2.99 -10.76
N TRP A 174 1.30 3.52 -9.54
CA TRP A 174 0.46 3.13 -8.42
C TRP A 174 -0.04 4.40 -7.73
N TRP A 175 -1.34 4.66 -7.80
CA TRP A 175 -1.96 5.79 -7.12
C TRP A 175 -2.93 5.32 -6.03
N PRO A 176 -2.86 5.89 -4.82
CA PRO A 176 -3.87 5.69 -3.80
C PRO A 176 -5.18 6.41 -4.17
N ALA A 177 -6.29 6.03 -3.52
CA ALA A 177 -7.62 6.59 -3.73
C ALA A 177 -7.65 8.13 -3.84
N ALA A 178 -6.96 8.82 -2.93
CA ALA A 178 -6.93 10.29 -2.91
C ALA A 178 -6.31 10.89 -4.18
N THR A 179 -5.25 10.28 -4.71
CA THR A 179 -4.53 10.76 -5.89
C THR A 179 -5.37 10.54 -7.15
N ILE A 180 -5.93 9.33 -7.34
CA ILE A 180 -6.77 9.06 -8.52
C ILE A 180 -8.09 9.84 -8.48
N ALA A 181 -8.70 10.00 -7.31
CA ALA A 181 -9.88 10.85 -7.16
C ALA A 181 -9.54 12.29 -7.56
N SER A 182 -8.39 12.84 -7.12
CA SER A 182 -7.97 14.17 -7.55
C SER A 182 -7.71 14.26 -9.06
N ALA A 183 -7.01 13.28 -9.63
CA ALA A 183 -6.66 13.25 -11.06
C ALA A 183 -7.88 13.13 -12.00
N THR A 184 -9.01 12.64 -11.48
CA THR A 184 -10.29 12.54 -12.21
C THR A 184 -11.28 13.64 -11.84
N GLY A 185 -10.80 14.73 -11.20
CA GLY A 185 -11.65 15.85 -10.79
C GLY A 185 -12.67 15.50 -9.71
N ARG A 186 -12.40 14.47 -8.91
CA ARG A 186 -13.25 13.90 -7.84
C ARG A 186 -14.63 13.43 -8.34
N ARG A 187 -14.73 13.07 -9.62
CA ARG A 187 -15.95 12.51 -10.22
C ARG A 187 -16.18 11.04 -9.83
N VAL A 188 -15.10 10.34 -9.49
CA VAL A 188 -15.07 8.96 -9.00
C VAL A 188 -14.14 8.86 -7.79
N HIS A 189 -14.33 7.83 -6.99
CA HIS A 189 -13.53 7.56 -5.79
C HIS A 189 -13.05 6.09 -5.76
N PRO A 190 -12.20 5.67 -6.72
CA PRO A 190 -11.63 4.34 -6.70
C PRO A 190 -10.76 4.16 -5.46
N ASP A 191 -10.64 2.92 -4.99
CA ASP A 191 -9.75 2.57 -3.89
C ASP A 191 -8.27 2.69 -4.30
N GLY A 192 -7.99 2.53 -5.60
CA GLY A 192 -6.67 2.75 -6.18
C GLY A 192 -6.70 2.76 -7.70
N HIS A 193 -5.53 3.05 -8.28
CA HIS A 193 -5.32 3.02 -9.72
C HIS A 193 -3.93 2.50 -10.05
N GLY A 194 -3.84 1.66 -11.07
CA GLY A 194 -2.60 1.10 -11.57
C GLY A 194 -2.43 1.25 -13.07
N VAL A 195 -1.16 1.32 -13.49
CA VAL A 195 -0.77 1.10 -14.89
C VAL A 195 0.23 -0.04 -14.93
N TRP A 196 -0.19 -1.16 -15.50
CA TRP A 196 0.65 -2.34 -15.67
C TRP A 196 1.22 -2.38 -17.08
N ARG A 197 2.53 -2.54 -17.19
CA ARG A 197 3.22 -2.78 -18.47
C ARG A 197 3.70 -4.23 -18.51
N GLN A 198 3.53 -4.88 -19.65
CA GLN A 198 4.24 -6.12 -19.98
C GLN A 198 4.65 -6.06 -21.44
N ASN A 199 5.96 -6.13 -21.70
CA ASN A 199 6.53 -5.94 -23.03
C ASN A 199 6.08 -4.57 -23.60
N ASN A 200 5.43 -4.58 -24.77
CA ASN A 200 4.93 -3.38 -25.46
C ASN A 200 3.47 -3.05 -25.13
N VAL A 201 2.82 -3.81 -24.25
CA VAL A 201 1.41 -3.59 -23.86
C VAL A 201 1.37 -2.88 -22.51
N GLN A 202 0.53 -1.86 -22.42
CA GLN A 202 0.23 -1.15 -21.17
C GLN A 202 -1.28 -1.13 -20.95
N VAL A 203 -1.69 -1.44 -19.73
CA VAL A 203 -3.10 -1.43 -19.31
C VAL A 203 -3.23 -0.60 -18.04
N ALA A 204 -4.04 0.43 -18.13
CA ALA A 204 -4.48 1.27 -17.02
C ALA A 204 -5.85 0.79 -16.51
N TRP A 205 -6.09 0.92 -15.20
CA TRP A 205 -7.32 0.43 -14.57
C TRP A 205 -7.67 1.14 -13.27
N PHE A 206 -8.96 1.18 -12.95
CA PHE A 206 -9.46 1.56 -11.62
C PHE A 206 -9.59 0.34 -10.73
N LEU A 207 -9.47 0.50 -9.42
CA LEU A 207 -9.65 -0.56 -8.43
C LEU A 207 -10.81 -0.26 -7.49
N GLU A 208 -11.65 -1.26 -7.27
CA GLU A 208 -12.61 -1.33 -6.18
C GLU A 208 -12.33 -2.62 -5.39
N MET A 209 -12.03 -2.47 -4.11
CA MET A 209 -11.75 -3.54 -3.17
C MET A 209 -13.00 -3.82 -2.33
N ASP A 210 -13.66 -4.93 -2.60
CA ASP A 210 -14.83 -5.35 -1.85
C ASP A 210 -14.44 -6.33 -0.74
N LEU A 211 -14.64 -5.93 0.52
CA LEU A 211 -14.43 -6.80 1.68
C LEU A 211 -15.68 -7.59 2.09
N GLY A 212 -16.78 -7.50 1.33
CA GLY A 212 -18.05 -8.13 1.67
C GLY A 212 -18.86 -7.40 2.74
N THR A 213 -18.50 -6.16 3.06
CA THR A 213 -19.15 -5.34 4.10
C THR A 213 -20.38 -4.58 3.60
N GLU A 214 -20.53 -4.43 2.28
CA GLU A 214 -21.69 -3.80 1.64
C GLU A 214 -22.51 -4.81 0.82
N SER A 215 -23.74 -4.45 0.47
CA SER A 215 -24.58 -5.28 -0.41
C SER A 215 -24.14 -5.13 -1.87
N LEU A 216 -24.48 -6.11 -2.73
CA LEU A 216 -24.16 -6.05 -4.15
C LEU A 216 -24.82 -4.86 -4.90
N PRO A 217 -26.06 -4.46 -4.57
CA PRO A 217 -26.63 -3.23 -5.13
C PRO A 217 -25.79 -1.99 -4.79
N VAL A 218 -25.36 -1.84 -3.55
CA VAL A 218 -24.51 -0.69 -3.13
C VAL A 218 -23.18 -0.68 -3.88
N LEU A 219 -22.56 -1.85 -4.07
CA LEU A 219 -21.35 -1.98 -4.88
C LEU A 219 -21.61 -1.61 -6.35
N ALA A 220 -22.72 -2.06 -6.94
CA ALA A 220 -23.09 -1.78 -8.32
C ALA A 220 -23.44 -0.30 -8.56
N ASP A 221 -24.03 0.37 -7.57
CA ASP A 221 -24.41 1.80 -7.61
C ASP A 221 -23.19 2.73 -7.75
N LYS A 222 -21.97 2.22 -7.56
CA LYS A 222 -20.72 2.96 -7.84
C LYS A 222 -20.44 3.08 -9.35
N LEU A 223 -20.85 2.10 -10.16
CA LEU A 223 -20.51 2.01 -11.59
C LEU A 223 -21.01 3.18 -12.46
N PRO A 224 -22.22 3.73 -12.25
CA PRO A 224 -22.68 4.89 -13.00
C PRO A 224 -21.75 6.11 -12.91
N ALA A 225 -21.00 6.28 -11.81
CA ALA A 225 -20.03 7.37 -11.69
C ALA A 225 -18.87 7.23 -12.69
N TYR A 226 -18.38 6.01 -12.93
CA TYR A 226 -17.34 5.73 -13.91
C TYR A 226 -17.83 5.97 -15.34
N TRP A 227 -19.08 5.60 -15.65
CA TRP A 227 -19.66 5.91 -16.95
C TRP A 227 -19.76 7.42 -17.17
N ARG A 228 -20.28 8.17 -16.19
CA ARG A 228 -20.35 9.65 -16.27
C ARG A 228 -18.97 10.30 -16.38
N LEU A 229 -17.93 9.73 -15.77
CA LEU A 229 -16.56 10.19 -15.95
C LEU A 229 -16.12 10.04 -17.39
N ARG A 230 -16.33 8.86 -18.00
CA ARG A 230 -16.02 8.60 -19.41
C ARG A 230 -16.75 9.57 -20.34
N GLU A 231 -18.06 9.76 -20.16
CA GLU A 231 -18.87 10.71 -20.97
C GLU A 231 -18.37 12.15 -20.85
N ALA A 232 -17.78 12.51 -19.71
CA ALA A 232 -17.17 13.82 -19.49
C ALA A 232 -15.74 13.96 -20.07
N GLY A 233 -15.26 12.98 -20.86
CA GLY A 233 -13.92 12.97 -21.43
C GLY A 233 -12.85 12.35 -20.53
N GLY A 234 -13.26 11.60 -19.50
CA GLY A 234 -12.36 10.76 -18.71
C GLY A 234 -11.99 9.45 -19.41
N PRO A 235 -11.14 8.62 -18.79
CA PRO A 235 -10.66 7.37 -19.38
C PRO A 235 -11.76 6.31 -19.51
N ASP A 236 -11.67 5.48 -20.56
CA ASP A 236 -12.45 4.23 -20.70
C ASP A 236 -11.72 3.02 -20.08
N TRP A 237 -11.03 3.24 -18.96
CA TRP A 237 -10.32 2.18 -18.25
C TRP A 237 -11.30 1.21 -17.59
N PRO A 238 -10.94 -0.08 -17.48
CA PRO A 238 -11.78 -1.05 -16.82
C PRO A 238 -11.76 -0.79 -15.31
N VAL A 239 -12.91 -1.02 -14.67
CA VAL A 239 -13.02 -1.08 -13.21
C VAL A 239 -12.75 -2.52 -12.78
N LEU A 240 -11.63 -2.74 -12.10
CA LEU A 240 -11.31 -4.02 -11.48
C LEU A 240 -12.01 -4.10 -10.12
N ILE A 241 -12.88 -5.10 -9.94
CA ILE A 241 -13.53 -5.35 -8.66
C ILE A 241 -12.98 -6.65 -8.08
N LEU A 242 -12.35 -6.55 -6.91
CA LEU A 242 -11.82 -7.71 -6.19
C LEU A 242 -12.75 -8.13 -5.06
N LEU A 243 -13.28 -9.35 -5.18
CA LEU A 243 -14.33 -9.88 -4.31
C LEU A 243 -13.79 -10.90 -3.31
N PRO A 244 -14.41 -11.04 -2.12
CA PRO A 244 -13.92 -11.93 -1.09
C PRO A 244 -14.15 -13.42 -1.41
N SER A 245 -15.07 -13.76 -2.33
CA SER A 245 -15.36 -15.15 -2.68
C SER A 245 -15.91 -15.36 -4.10
N PRO A 246 -15.74 -16.57 -4.68
CA PRO A 246 -16.31 -16.92 -5.98
C PRO A 246 -17.85 -16.86 -6.02
N ALA A 247 -18.51 -17.15 -4.89
CA ALA A 247 -19.96 -17.06 -4.78
C ALA A 247 -20.41 -15.60 -4.92
N ARG A 248 -19.72 -14.68 -4.25
CA ARG A 248 -20.00 -13.25 -4.34
C ARG A 248 -19.69 -12.69 -5.73
N GLU A 249 -18.60 -13.13 -6.37
CA GLU A 249 -18.31 -12.83 -7.78
C GLU A 249 -19.47 -13.28 -8.68
N THR A 250 -19.97 -14.51 -8.51
CA THR A 250 -21.07 -15.04 -9.32
C THR A 250 -22.35 -14.24 -9.13
N HIS A 251 -22.71 -13.89 -7.90
CA HIS A 251 -23.89 -13.08 -7.60
C HIS A 251 -23.76 -11.65 -8.14
N LEU A 252 -22.57 -11.04 -8.11
CA LEU A 252 -22.34 -9.73 -8.72
C LEU A 252 -22.59 -9.81 -10.24
N HIS A 253 -22.05 -10.82 -10.92
CA HIS A 253 -22.28 -11.02 -12.36
C HIS A 253 -23.76 -11.20 -12.70
N GLN A 254 -24.51 -11.97 -11.89
CA GLN A 254 -25.95 -12.14 -12.06
C GLN A 254 -26.71 -10.82 -11.87
N HIS A 255 -26.36 -10.05 -10.83
CA HIS A 255 -26.95 -8.76 -10.55
C HIS A 255 -26.72 -7.77 -11.70
N LEU A 256 -25.48 -7.67 -12.19
CA LEU A 256 -25.13 -6.77 -13.29
C LEU A 256 -25.72 -7.20 -14.64
N ALA A 257 -25.88 -8.50 -14.88
CA ALA A 257 -26.54 -9.00 -16.10
C ALA A 257 -28.02 -8.56 -16.17
N GLY A 258 -28.70 -8.45 -15.03
CA GLY A 258 -30.08 -7.97 -14.95
C GLY A 258 -30.23 -6.45 -15.10
N ALA A 259 -29.16 -5.68 -14.96
CA ALA A 259 -29.17 -4.21 -14.96
C ALA A 259 -29.06 -3.56 -16.35
N GLY A 260 -28.80 -4.33 -17.41
CA GLY A 260 -28.62 -3.81 -18.77
C GLY A 260 -27.19 -3.35 -19.10
N ARG A 261 -27.02 -2.44 -20.07
CA ARG A 261 -25.69 -1.97 -20.51
C ARG A 261 -25.06 -1.06 -19.44
N LEU A 262 -23.91 -1.46 -18.91
CA LEU A 262 -23.18 -0.72 -17.86
C LEU A 262 -22.51 0.58 -18.34
N GLY A 263 -22.21 0.70 -19.64
CA GLY A 263 -21.46 1.85 -20.19
C GLY A 263 -19.96 1.87 -19.83
N VAL A 264 -19.52 0.95 -18.97
CA VAL A 264 -18.14 0.78 -18.52
C VAL A 264 -17.73 -0.69 -18.57
N THR A 265 -16.44 -0.94 -18.77
CA THR A 265 -15.89 -2.29 -18.65
C THR A 265 -15.64 -2.62 -17.20
N VAL A 266 -16.16 -3.76 -16.74
CA VAL A 266 -15.94 -4.27 -15.38
C VAL A 266 -15.29 -5.64 -15.48
N ALA A 267 -14.15 -5.81 -14.80
CA ALA A 267 -13.47 -7.09 -14.67
C ALA A 267 -13.41 -7.50 -13.20
N THR A 268 -13.70 -8.76 -12.90
CA THR A 268 -13.73 -9.25 -11.54
C THR A 268 -12.71 -10.36 -11.33
N ALA A 269 -12.17 -10.44 -10.12
CA ALA A 269 -11.48 -11.63 -9.63
C ALA A 269 -11.70 -11.74 -8.11
N THR A 270 -11.33 -12.86 -7.52
CA THR A 270 -11.34 -13.02 -6.07
C THR A 270 -10.03 -12.57 -5.44
N HIS A 271 -10.05 -12.21 -4.15
CA HIS A 271 -8.85 -11.86 -3.39
C HIS A 271 -7.78 -12.96 -3.48
N ALA A 272 -8.18 -14.22 -3.32
CA ALA A 272 -7.28 -15.37 -3.38
C ALA A 272 -6.61 -15.53 -4.76
N GLN A 273 -7.36 -15.32 -5.84
CA GLN A 273 -6.82 -15.37 -7.20
C GLN A 273 -5.83 -14.23 -7.45
N ALA A 274 -6.19 -13.01 -7.07
CA ALA A 274 -5.33 -11.83 -7.21
C ALA A 274 -4.05 -11.95 -6.38
N HIS A 275 -4.12 -12.58 -5.20
CA HIS A 275 -2.93 -12.82 -4.39
C HIS A 275 -2.00 -13.88 -5.00
N THR A 276 -2.56 -14.88 -5.68
CA THR A 276 -1.78 -15.99 -6.25
C THR A 276 -1.13 -15.61 -7.58
N ASP A 277 -1.89 -14.99 -8.49
CA ASP A 277 -1.39 -14.58 -9.80
C ASP A 277 -2.18 -13.36 -10.32
N PRO A 278 -1.84 -12.13 -9.88
CA PRO A 278 -2.56 -10.93 -10.27
C PRO A 278 -2.44 -10.59 -11.76
N THR A 279 -1.44 -11.16 -12.44
CA THR A 279 -1.17 -10.95 -13.87
C THR A 279 -1.75 -12.03 -14.77
N GLY A 280 -2.12 -13.17 -14.17
CA GLY A 280 -2.62 -14.35 -14.82
C GLY A 280 -4.05 -14.23 -15.33
N PRO A 281 -4.56 -15.29 -15.98
CA PRO A 281 -5.90 -15.34 -16.54
C PRO A 281 -6.97 -15.47 -15.44
N ILE A 282 -7.03 -14.50 -14.55
CA ILE A 282 -7.96 -14.46 -13.41
C ILE A 282 -9.11 -13.48 -13.63
N TRP A 283 -9.01 -12.56 -14.58
CA TRP A 283 -9.96 -11.45 -14.71
C TRP A 283 -11.17 -11.85 -15.57
N ARG A 284 -12.35 -11.91 -14.97
CA ARG A 284 -13.60 -12.23 -15.65
C ARG A 284 -14.37 -10.95 -16.00
N LEU A 285 -14.58 -10.69 -17.29
CA LEU A 285 -15.35 -9.52 -17.72
C LEU A 285 -16.85 -9.75 -17.53
N VAL A 286 -17.57 -8.72 -17.10
CA VAL A 286 -19.03 -8.79 -17.06
C VAL A 286 -19.57 -8.94 -18.49
N GLY A 287 -20.45 -9.91 -18.70
CA GLY A 287 -21.06 -10.20 -20.00
C GLY A 287 -20.22 -11.05 -20.98
N ASN A 288 -18.99 -11.46 -20.63
CA ASN A 288 -18.15 -12.30 -21.51
C ASN A 288 -18.29 -13.83 -21.29
N GLY A 289 -19.29 -14.25 -20.49
CA GLY A 289 -19.45 -15.64 -20.07
C GLY A 289 -18.54 -16.01 -18.91
N ARG A 290 -17.78 -17.11 -19.06
CA ARG A 290 -16.85 -17.65 -18.04
C ARG A 290 -15.37 -17.48 -18.40
N ARG A 291 -15.07 -16.89 -19.56
CA ARG A 291 -13.69 -16.68 -20.01
C ARG A 291 -12.99 -15.71 -19.06
N ARG A 292 -11.80 -16.09 -18.60
CA ARG A 292 -10.91 -15.20 -17.85
C ARG A 292 -9.78 -14.72 -18.74
N HIS A 293 -9.33 -13.51 -18.46
CA HIS A 293 -8.33 -12.76 -19.20
C HIS A 293 -7.13 -12.47 -18.29
N ARG A 294 -5.96 -12.38 -18.91
CA ARG A 294 -4.77 -11.83 -18.25
C ARG A 294 -4.96 -10.33 -18.05
N LEU A 295 -4.25 -9.75 -17.07
CA LEU A 295 -4.35 -8.30 -16.81
C LEU A 295 -4.03 -7.46 -18.07
N VAL A 296 -3.05 -7.92 -18.85
CA VAL A 296 -2.59 -7.27 -20.11
C VAL A 296 -3.56 -7.45 -21.29
N GLU A 297 -4.56 -8.31 -21.15
CA GLU A 297 -5.59 -8.55 -22.18
C GLU A 297 -6.85 -7.72 -21.94
N LEU A 298 -6.93 -6.98 -20.84
CA LEU A 298 -8.07 -6.12 -20.53
C LEU A 298 -8.02 -4.83 -21.38
N PRO A 299 -9.17 -4.30 -21.82
CA PRO A 299 -9.22 -3.05 -22.56
C PRO A 299 -8.97 -1.89 -21.60
N GLY A 300 -7.76 -1.32 -21.62
CA GLY A 300 -7.35 -0.25 -20.70
C GLY A 300 -6.27 0.64 -21.30
N ASP A 301 -6.49 1.09 -22.54
CA ASP A 301 -5.57 1.98 -23.24
C ASP A 301 -5.29 3.25 -22.45
N LEU A 302 -4.05 3.71 -22.48
CA LEU A 302 -3.61 4.85 -21.68
C LEU A 302 -4.24 6.18 -22.10
N GLY A 303 -4.73 6.28 -23.34
CA GLY A 303 -5.30 7.51 -23.90
C GLY A 303 -4.31 8.69 -23.92
N ALA A 304 -4.81 9.85 -24.33
CA ALA A 304 -4.11 11.12 -24.18
C ALA A 304 -4.51 11.78 -22.85
N SER A 305 -3.63 12.59 -22.27
CA SER A 305 -3.97 13.37 -21.09
C SER A 305 -5.03 14.44 -21.42
N GLY A 306 -5.94 14.68 -20.48
CA GLY A 306 -7.04 15.65 -20.58
C GLY A 306 -7.54 16.06 -19.19
N PRO A 307 -8.56 16.93 -19.09
CA PRO A 307 -8.99 17.51 -17.82
C PRO A 307 -9.37 16.51 -16.71
N PHE A 308 -9.93 15.36 -17.10
CA PHE A 308 -10.27 14.25 -16.19
C PHE A 308 -9.56 12.95 -16.57
N HIS A 309 -8.60 13.04 -17.49
CA HIS A 309 -7.86 11.90 -18.03
C HIS A 309 -6.38 12.09 -17.70
N PRO A 310 -5.81 11.35 -16.75
CA PRO A 310 -4.40 11.53 -16.38
C PRO A 310 -3.43 11.15 -17.51
N GLY A 311 -3.82 10.21 -18.38
CA GLY A 311 -3.03 9.80 -19.54
C GLY A 311 -1.90 8.83 -19.17
N PRO A 312 -0.85 8.72 -20.01
CA PRO A 312 0.28 7.81 -19.80
C PRO A 312 1.07 8.12 -18.53
N PRO A 313 1.71 7.11 -17.90
CA PRO A 313 2.51 7.31 -16.71
C PRO A 313 3.79 8.10 -16.99
N ALA A 314 4.08 9.08 -16.13
CA ALA A 314 5.39 9.73 -16.07
C ALA A 314 6.38 8.84 -15.30
N ALA A 315 7.69 9.02 -15.50
CA ALA A 315 8.71 8.14 -14.93
C ALA A 315 8.68 8.11 -13.39
N GLU A 316 8.43 9.26 -12.77
CA GLU A 316 8.31 9.45 -11.32
C GLU A 316 7.05 8.83 -10.71
N GLN A 317 6.08 8.44 -11.54
CA GLN A 317 4.86 7.77 -11.08
C GLN A 317 5.07 6.27 -10.88
N ASP A 318 6.20 5.73 -11.37
CA ASP A 318 6.58 4.36 -11.08
C ASP A 318 6.94 4.23 -9.58
N PRO A 319 6.31 3.32 -8.82
CA PRO A 319 6.52 3.21 -7.38
C PRO A 319 7.97 2.91 -6.98
N LEU A 320 8.79 2.40 -7.90
CA LEU A 320 10.19 2.04 -7.68
C LEU A 320 11.14 2.84 -8.57
N TYR A 321 10.74 4.02 -9.07
CA TYR A 321 11.55 4.84 -9.99
C TYR A 321 12.97 5.16 -9.47
N LEU A 322 13.13 5.34 -8.16
CA LEU A 322 14.42 5.64 -7.50
C LEU A 322 15.39 4.45 -7.46
N LEU A 323 14.92 3.23 -7.72
CA LEU A 323 15.76 2.04 -7.73
C LEU A 323 16.40 1.76 -9.10
N GLY A 324 16.11 2.60 -10.11
CA GLY A 324 16.49 2.36 -11.49
C GLY A 324 15.73 1.17 -12.11
N PRO A 325 16.05 0.79 -13.37
CA PRO A 325 15.54 -0.45 -13.93
C PRO A 325 15.98 -1.62 -13.04
N ILE A 326 15.07 -2.55 -12.74
CA ILE A 326 15.41 -3.81 -12.06
C ILE A 326 16.39 -4.54 -12.99
N THR A 327 17.70 -4.41 -12.72
CA THR A 327 18.76 -4.87 -13.61
C THR A 327 18.75 -6.39 -13.74
N GLY A 328 18.07 -6.88 -14.77
CA GLY A 328 18.39 -8.12 -15.49
C GLY A 328 19.13 -7.86 -16.81
N GLU A 329 19.08 -6.64 -17.35
CA GLU A 329 19.81 -6.26 -18.57
C GLU A 329 21.04 -5.44 -18.21
N ARG A 330 22.16 -6.13 -17.97
CA ARG A 330 23.47 -5.55 -18.29
C ARG A 330 23.68 -5.78 -19.79
N THR A 331 23.32 -4.80 -20.60
CA THR A 331 23.94 -4.67 -21.92
C THR A 331 25.44 -4.55 -21.70
N ARG A 332 26.18 -5.60 -22.06
CA ARG A 332 27.63 -5.51 -22.17
C ARG A 332 27.92 -4.49 -23.28
N PRO A 333 28.75 -3.46 -23.04
CA PRO A 333 29.23 -2.65 -24.15
C PRO A 333 30.05 -3.57 -25.07
N GLY A 334 29.71 -3.55 -26.36
CA GLY A 334 30.50 -4.19 -27.40
C GLY A 334 31.93 -3.67 -27.30
N ARG A 335 32.89 -4.61 -27.34
CA ARG A 335 34.27 -4.26 -27.64
C ARG A 335 34.33 -4.09 -29.16
N ASP A 336 34.55 -2.85 -29.58
CA ASP A 336 35.23 -2.59 -30.85
C ASP A 336 36.73 -2.91 -30.70
#